data_AF-A0A961J5L0-F1
#
_entry.id   AF-A0A961J5L0-F1
#
_cell.length_a   1.000
_cell.length_b   1.000
_cell.length_c   1.000
_cell.angle_alpha   90.00
_cell.angle_beta   90.00
_cell.angle_gamma   90.00
#
_symmetry.space_group_name_H-M   'P 1'
#
loop_
_entity.id
_entity.type
_entity.pdbx_description
1 polymer ?
#
loop_
_entity_poly.entity_id
_entity_poly.type
_entity_poly.pdbx_seq_one_letter_code
_entity_poly.pdbx_strand_id
1 'polypeptide(L)' 'MTNTFRLMLGASVAALLSTGAAMAQDCPRGDLDKRFCDADGDLIADIPADAGQWIDPDPLIFAYTPVEDPAVYKTAWA' A
#
# COMPACT_ATOMS: atom_id res chain seq x y z
N MET A 1 36.95 26.19 -27.06
CA MET A 1 36.26 26.51 -25.80
C MET A 1 34.74 26.67 -25.96
N THR A 2 34.26 27.21 -27.09
CA THR A 2 32.82 27.42 -27.37
C THR A 2 32.00 26.14 -27.53
N ASN A 3 32.54 25.07 -28.13
CA ASN A 3 31.82 23.80 -28.28
C ASN A 3 31.69 23.01 -26.97
N THR A 4 32.71 23.06 -26.10
CA THR A 4 32.70 22.38 -24.80
C THR A 4 31.66 22.99 -23.86
N PHE A 5 31.49 24.32 -23.91
CA PHE A 5 30.48 25.03 -23.14
C PHE A 5 29.06 24.71 -23.60
N ARG A 6 28.84 24.54 -24.92
CA ARG A 6 27.56 24.08 -25.49
C ARG A 6 27.21 22.64 -25.12
N LEU A 7 28.22 21.76 -25.12
CA LEU A 7 28.08 20.36 -24.68
C LEU A 7 27.72 20.25 -23.20
N MET A 8 28.35 21.06 -22.34
CA MET A 8 28.02 21.08 -20.91
C MET A 8 26.64 21.69 -20.65
N LEU A 9 26.24 22.76 -21.35
CA LEU A 9 24.91 23.35 -21.20
C LEU A 9 23.78 22.39 -21.64
N GLY A 10 24.01 21.63 -22.71
CA GLY A 10 23.05 20.60 -23.18
C GLY A 10 22.92 19.42 -22.22
N ALA A 11 24.01 18.99 -21.59
CA ALA A 11 24.01 17.93 -20.59
C ALA A 11 23.23 18.34 -19.31
N SER A 12 23.33 19.60 -18.90
CA SER A 12 22.60 20.14 -17.74
C SER A 12 21.08 20.16 -17.94
N VAL A 13 20.61 20.49 -19.16
CA VAL A 13 19.18 20.51 -19.48
C VAL A 13 18.60 19.09 -19.52
N ALA A 14 19.35 18.12 -20.04
CA ALA A 14 18.92 16.71 -20.06
C ALA A 14 18.77 16.12 -18.64
N ALA A 15 19.64 16.49 -17.71
CA ALA A 15 19.59 16.01 -16.32
C ALA A 15 18.42 16.60 -15.49
N LEU A 16 17.90 17.78 -15.87
CA LEU A 16 16.76 18.42 -15.20
C LEU A 16 15.40 17.83 -15.63
N LEU A 17 15.32 17.16 -16.78
CA LEU A 17 14.09 16.47 -17.22
C LEU A 17 13.91 15.09 -16.56
N SER A 18 14.94 14.53 -15.92
CA SER A 18 14.88 13.21 -15.27
C SER A 18 14.33 13.22 -13.85
N THR A 19 14.07 14.38 -13.23
CA THR A 19 13.62 14.48 -11.82
C THR A 19 12.12 14.71 -11.66
N GLY A 20 11.33 14.58 -12.73
CA GLY A 20 9.98 15.16 -12.80
C GLY A 20 8.79 14.21 -12.84
N ALA A 21 8.98 12.90 -12.65
CA ALA A 21 7.86 11.98 -12.64
C ALA A 21 7.80 11.22 -11.31
N ALA A 22 7.06 11.78 -10.35
CA ALA A 22 6.44 10.95 -9.33
C ALA A 22 5.52 9.98 -10.07
N MET A 23 6.03 8.78 -10.36
CA MET A 23 5.24 7.69 -10.91
C MET A 23 4.16 7.39 -9.87
N ALA A 24 2.92 7.83 -10.10
CA ALA A 24 1.79 7.25 -9.43
C ALA A 24 1.90 5.75 -9.69
N GLN A 25 2.09 4.94 -8.64
CA GLN A 25 2.16 3.50 -8.79
C GLN A 25 0.86 3.05 -9.42
N ASP A 26 0.97 2.30 -10.51
CA ASP A 26 -0.18 1.69 -11.16
C ASP A 26 -0.86 0.79 -10.12
N CYS A 27 -2.06 1.17 -9.71
CA CYS A 27 -2.81 0.57 -8.62
C CYS A 27 -4.19 0.21 -9.16
N PRO A 28 -4.30 -0.93 -9.88
CA PRO A 28 -5.58 -1.55 -10.17
C PRO A 28 -6.32 -1.76 -8.86
N ARG A 29 -7.63 -1.56 -8.83
CA ARG A 29 -8.42 -1.60 -7.58
C ARG A 29 -9.63 -2.54 -7.62
N GLY A 30 -10.02 -3.00 -8.80
CA GLY A 30 -11.31 -3.65 -9.00
C GLY A 30 -12.46 -2.81 -8.41
N ASP A 31 -13.22 -3.43 -7.51
CA ASP A 31 -14.34 -2.81 -6.79
C ASP A 31 -13.97 -2.28 -5.39
N LEU A 32 -12.68 -2.34 -5.00
CA LEU A 32 -12.24 -1.85 -3.70
C LEU A 32 -12.29 -0.32 -3.59
N ASP A 33 -12.30 0.19 -2.36
CA ASP A 33 -12.23 1.64 -2.10
C ASP A 33 -10.97 2.26 -2.71
N LYS A 34 -11.03 3.57 -3.04
CA LYS A 34 -9.94 4.35 -3.65
C LYS A 34 -8.60 4.22 -2.93
N ARG A 35 -8.60 3.90 -1.63
CA ARG A 35 -7.39 3.74 -0.83
C ARG A 35 -6.66 2.38 -1.00
N PHE A 36 -7.29 1.38 -1.61
CA PHE A 36 -6.74 0.03 -1.73
C PHE A 36 -6.41 -0.31 -3.18
N CYS A 37 -5.40 -1.16 -3.35
CA CYS A 37 -5.05 -1.78 -4.63
C CYS A 37 -5.41 -3.26 -4.58
N ASP A 38 -5.74 -3.82 -5.74
CA ASP A 38 -6.05 -5.22 -6.00
C ASP A 38 -5.48 -5.54 -7.39
N ALA A 39 -4.20 -5.87 -7.42
CA ALA A 39 -3.44 -6.11 -8.64
C ALA A 39 -3.63 -7.53 -9.19
N ASP A 40 -4.03 -8.49 -8.36
CA ASP A 40 -4.29 -9.87 -8.76
C ASP A 40 -5.78 -10.18 -9.04
N GLY A 41 -6.67 -9.26 -8.66
CA GLY A 41 -8.09 -9.30 -8.96
C GLY A 41 -8.89 -10.22 -8.04
N ASP A 42 -8.38 -10.50 -6.83
CA ASP A 42 -9.00 -11.42 -5.87
C ASP A 42 -9.98 -10.72 -4.89
N LEU A 43 -10.14 -9.39 -5.02
CA LEU A 43 -10.94 -8.53 -4.15
C LEU A 43 -10.43 -8.45 -2.70
N ILE A 44 -9.12 -8.64 -2.50
CA ILE A 44 -8.40 -8.42 -1.25
C ILE A 44 -7.41 -7.28 -1.47
N ALA A 45 -7.26 -6.42 -0.46
CA ALA A 45 -6.31 -5.32 -0.56
C ALA A 45 -4.87 -5.85 -0.50
N ASP A 46 -4.08 -5.52 -1.51
CA ASP A 46 -2.67 -5.86 -1.58
C ASP A 46 -1.85 -5.18 -0.47
N ILE A 47 -0.82 -5.90 0.00
CA ILE A 47 0.19 -5.33 0.87
C ILE A 47 1.12 -4.38 0.10
N PRO A 48 1.65 -3.31 0.72
CA PRO A 48 2.62 -2.44 0.07
C PRO A 48 3.83 -3.21 -0.46
N ALA A 49 4.25 -2.95 -1.71
CA ALA A 49 5.42 -3.62 -2.29
C ALA A 49 6.74 -3.26 -1.57
N ASP A 50 6.80 -2.06 -0.99
CA ASP A 50 7.89 -1.64 -0.13
C ASP A 50 7.66 -2.12 1.30
N ALA A 51 8.45 -3.11 1.73
CA ALA A 51 8.38 -3.67 3.09
C ALA A 51 8.67 -2.63 4.18
N GLY A 52 9.37 -1.52 3.86
CA GLY A 52 9.57 -0.42 4.79
C GLY A 52 8.29 0.33 5.16
N GLN A 53 7.21 0.13 4.41
CA GLN A 53 5.87 0.68 4.69
C GLN A 53 5.01 -0.26 5.52
N TRP A 54 5.50 -1.46 5.85
CA TRP A 54 4.77 -2.41 6.67
C TRP A 54 4.81 -1.96 8.12
N ILE A 55 3.67 -2.09 8.79
CA ILE A 55 3.52 -1.74 10.20
C ILE A 55 3.45 -3.06 10.97
N ASP A 56 4.29 -3.22 11.99
CA ASP A 56 4.16 -4.28 12.99
C ASP A 56 3.21 -3.80 14.09
N PRO A 57 1.97 -4.29 14.14
CA PRO A 57 1.01 -3.80 15.11
C PRO A 57 1.30 -4.38 16.50
N ASP A 58 0.96 -3.61 17.54
CA ASP A 58 0.85 -4.16 18.89
C ASP A 58 -0.16 -5.33 18.93
N PRO A 59 -0.11 -6.22 19.94
CA PRO A 59 -1.03 -7.33 20.06
C PRO A 59 -2.49 -6.92 19.87
N LEU A 60 -3.14 -7.50 18.85
CA LEU A 60 -4.53 -7.24 18.54
C LEU A 60 -5.44 -7.90 19.60
N ILE A 61 -6.24 -7.11 20.29
CA ILE A 61 -7.22 -7.60 21.26
C ILE A 61 -8.55 -7.81 20.55
N PHE A 62 -8.92 -9.09 20.37
CA PHE A 62 -10.23 -9.46 19.86
C PHE A 62 -11.19 -9.73 21.03
N ALA A 63 -12.21 -8.89 21.16
CA ALA A 63 -13.29 -9.10 22.13
C ALA A 63 -14.54 -9.56 21.39
N TYR A 64 -15.06 -10.73 21.76
CA TYR A 64 -16.38 -11.19 21.35
C TYR A 64 -17.30 -11.11 22.57
N THR A 65 -18.30 -10.23 22.49
CA THR A 65 -19.42 -10.28 23.41
C THR A 65 -20.45 -11.25 22.84
N PRO A 66 -20.75 -12.36 23.52
CA PRO A 66 -21.79 -13.26 23.05
C PRO A 66 -23.11 -12.49 22.94
N VAL A 67 -23.78 -12.68 21.80
CA VAL A 67 -25.11 -12.11 21.55
C VAL A 67 -26.17 -12.79 22.43
N GLU A 68 -25.90 -14.03 22.84
CA GLU A 68 -26.78 -14.89 23.61
C GLU A 68 -26.34 -14.95 25.08
N ASP A 69 -27.28 -15.17 26.00
CA ASP A 69 -26.98 -15.39 27.42
C ASP A 69 -26.07 -16.64 27.56
N PRO A 70 -24.85 -16.53 28.12
CA PRO A 70 -23.95 -17.67 28.30
C PRO A 70 -24.58 -18.86 29.04
N ALA A 71 -25.62 -18.63 29.86
CA ALA A 71 -26.34 -19.68 30.58
C ALA A 71 -26.97 -20.75 29.65
N VAL A 72 -27.23 -20.43 28.38
CA VAL A 72 -27.77 -21.39 27.41
C VAL A 72 -26.82 -22.55 27.12
N TYR A 73 -25.51 -22.38 27.30
CA TYR A 73 -24.51 -23.41 27.04
C TYR A 73 -24.20 -24.31 28.25
N LYS A 74 -24.88 -24.10 29.39
CA LYS A 74 -24.61 -24.86 30.63
C LYS A 74 -24.75 -26.38 30.46
N THR A 75 -25.68 -26.83 29.62
CA THR A 75 -25.91 -28.26 29.35
C THR A 75 -24.91 -28.87 28.37
N ALA A 76 -24.25 -28.06 27.53
CA ALA A 76 -23.30 -28.54 26.53
C ALA A 76 -21.94 -28.92 27.14
N TRP A 77 -21.65 -28.47 28.37
CA TRP A 77 -20.39 -28.71 29.09
C TRP A 77 -20.60 -29.27 30.50
N ALA A 78 -21.76 -29.88 30.77
CA ALA A 78 -22.08 -30.57 32.02
C ALA A 78 -21.85 -32.09 31.92
#